data_AF-A0A101FIB8-F1
#
_entry.id   AF-A0A101FIB8-F1
#
_cell.length_a   1.000
_cell.length_b   1.000
_cell.length_c   1.000
_cell.angle_alpha   90.00
_cell.angle_beta   90.00
_cell.angle_gamma   90.00
#
_symmetry.space_group_name_H-M   'P 1'
#
loop_
_entity.id
_entity.type
_entity.pdbx_description
1 polymer ?
#
loop_
_entity_poly.entity_id
_entity_poly.type
_entity_poly.pdbx_seq_one_letter_code
_entity_poly.pdbx_strand_id
1 'polypeptide(L)'
;MIKEVSPERFFGEAERLILGLVVVATIFIHLVWGGLVETFSFLAGGILGFLNFRTTKKEGIDFVKKIQEIFASDQKNLYNKERHVYIAKIYLKLLATAIVVYFLIAHLGAHPVFLISAFGLVYLSLTVYSFIKFFLFMKKEKKEILT
;
A
#
# COMPACT_ATOMS: atom_id res chain seq x y z
N MET A 1 -27.14 5.46 10.95
CA MET A 1 -26.59 5.88 9.65
C MET A 1 -25.08 5.71 9.71
N ILE A 2 -24.57 4.59 9.16
CA ILE A 2 -23.13 4.30 9.17
C ILE A 2 -22.46 5.43 8.39
N LYS A 3 -21.56 6.19 9.03
CA LYS A 3 -20.67 7.09 8.29
C LYS A 3 -19.82 6.19 7.38
N GLU A 4 -20.19 6.10 6.11
CA GLU A 4 -19.36 5.49 5.08
C GLU A 4 -17.95 6.06 5.25
N VAL A 5 -17.00 5.19 5.57
CA VAL A 5 -15.60 5.60 5.60
C VAL A 5 -15.23 5.83 4.15
N SER A 6 -15.13 7.10 3.74
CA SER A 6 -14.76 7.42 2.36
C SER A 6 -13.39 6.78 2.04
N PRO A 7 -13.26 6.08 0.90
CA PRO A 7 -11.98 5.48 0.49
C PRO A 7 -10.82 6.48 0.56
N GLU A 8 -11.08 7.73 0.19
CA GLU A 8 -10.12 8.83 0.25
C GLU A 8 -9.58 9.06 1.66
N ARG A 9 -10.45 9.03 2.68
CA ARG A 9 -10.04 9.21 4.07
C ARG A 9 -9.25 8.02 4.57
N PHE A 10 -9.70 6.80 4.28
CA PHE A 10 -9.01 5.57 4.67
C PHE A 10 -7.58 5.54 4.13
N PHE A 11 -7.43 5.72 2.82
CA PHE A 11 -6.12 5.68 2.19
C PHE A 11 -5.25 6.90 2.51
N GLY A 12 -5.85 8.07 2.75
CA GLY A 12 -5.11 9.26 3.19
C GLY A 12 -4.54 9.12 4.61
N GLU A 13 -5.27 8.47 5.51
CA GLU A 13 -4.75 8.11 6.84
C GLU A 13 -3.62 7.07 6.73
N ALA A 14 -3.78 6.03 5.91
CA ALA A 14 -2.75 5.02 5.66
C ALA A 14 -1.47 5.62 5.06
N GLU A 15 -1.59 6.54 4.10
CA GLU A 15 -0.46 7.20 3.44
C GLU A 15 0.43 7.95 4.43
N ARG A 16 -0.17 8.75 5.32
CA ARG A 16 0.57 9.49 6.35
C ARG A 16 1.28 8.55 7.31
N LEU A 17 0.61 7.47 7.70
CA LEU A 17 1.18 6.46 8.60
C LEU A 17 2.38 5.77 7.93
N ILE A 18 2.24 5.32 6.68
CA ILE A 18 3.31 4.67 5.92
C ILE A 18 4.50 5.62 5.78
N LEU A 19 4.28 6.88 5.40
CA LEU A 19 5.35 7.86 5.24
C LEU A 19 6.11 8.08 6.55
N GLY A 20 5.39 8.26 7.66
CA GLY A 20 5.99 8.40 8.99
C GLY A 20 6.81 7.17 9.39
N LEU A 21 6.27 5.96 9.13
CA LEU A 21 6.94 4.70 9.42
C LEU A 21 8.22 4.51 8.60
N VAL A 22 8.21 4.82 7.30
CA VAL A 22 9.40 4.75 6.46
C VAL A 22 10.49 5.68 6.97
N VAL A 23 10.14 6.92 7.34
CA VAL A 23 11.11 7.89 7.89
C VAL A 23 11.70 7.40 9.21
N VAL A 24 10.83 7.02 10.17
CA VAL A 24 11.29 6.55 11.49
C VAL A 24 12.12 5.28 11.39
N ALA A 25 11.69 4.32 10.56
CA ALA A 25 12.45 3.09 10.34
C ALA A 25 13.80 3.35 9.64
N THR A 26 13.87 4.30 8.71
CA THR A 26 15.14 4.68 8.07
C THR A 26 16.11 5.25 9.10
N ILE A 27 15.65 6.16 9.98
CA ILE A 27 16.47 6.70 11.07
C ILE A 27 16.93 5.56 11.99
N PHE A 28 16.04 4.63 12.33
CA PHE A 28 16.38 3.47 13.16
C PHE A 28 17.45 2.57 12.50
N ILE A 29 17.31 2.24 11.21
CA ILE A 29 18.32 1.48 10.46
C ILE A 29 19.66 2.21 10.48
N HIS A 30 19.67 3.52 10.27
CA HIS A 30 20.88 4.32 10.32
C HIS A 30 21.57 4.25 11.69
N LEU A 31 20.80 4.39 12.78
CA LEU A 31 21.34 4.35 14.14
C LEU A 31 21.86 2.98 14.56
N VAL A 32 21.23 1.89 14.09
CA VAL A 32 21.60 0.52 14.50
C VAL A 32 22.73 -0.05 13.65
N TRP A 33 22.70 0.14 12.33
CA TRP A 33 23.71 -0.43 11.43
C TRP A 33 24.85 0.55 11.11
N GLY A 34 24.63 1.86 11.18
CA GLY A 34 25.65 2.89 10.90
C GLY A 34 26.13 2.97 9.44
N GLY A 35 25.77 2.00 8.60
CA GLY A 35 26.20 1.91 7.21
C GLY A 35 25.35 2.78 6.28
N LEU A 36 26.04 3.60 5.47
CA LEU A 36 25.39 4.46 4.48
C LEU A 36 24.69 3.64 3.41
N VAL A 37 25.30 2.53 2.95
CA VAL A 37 24.74 1.68 1.90
C VAL A 37 23.41 1.08 2.35
N GLU A 38 23.34 0.54 3.57
CA GLU A 38 22.16 -0.04 4.18
C GLU A 38 21.06 1.01 4.36
N THR A 39 21.45 2.19 4.87
CA THR A 39 20.53 3.32 5.07
C THR A 39 19.92 3.78 3.74
N PHE A 40 20.75 4.00 2.72
CA PHE A 40 20.28 4.41 1.39
C PHE A 40 19.46 3.31 0.70
N SER A 41 19.84 2.04 0.87
CA SER A 41 19.10 0.91 0.32
C SER A 41 17.72 0.79 0.94
N PHE A 42 17.63 0.95 2.27
CA PHE A 42 16.36 0.96 2.99
C PHE A 42 15.50 2.15 2.56
N LEU A 43 16.06 3.36 2.53
CA LEU A 43 15.34 4.55 2.09
C LEU A 43 14.83 4.41 0.65
N ALA A 44 15.66 3.92 -0.27
CA ALA A 44 15.27 3.67 -1.66
C ALA A 44 14.13 2.65 -1.77
N GLY A 45 14.23 1.53 -1.03
CA GLY A 45 13.16 0.52 -0.97
C GLY A 45 11.84 1.09 -0.41
N GLY A 46 11.93 1.92 0.64
CA GLY A 46 10.78 2.59 1.24
C GLY A 46 10.13 3.59 0.30
N ILE A 47 10.93 4.39 -0.41
CA ILE A 47 10.45 5.33 -1.43
C ILE A 47 9.76 4.57 -2.57
N LEU A 48 10.36 3.49 -3.08
CA LEU A 48 9.75 2.66 -4.13
C LEU A 48 8.42 2.07 -3.69
N GLY A 49 8.38 1.51 -2.47
CA GLY A 49 7.15 0.98 -1.88
C GLY A 49 6.08 2.06 -1.75
N PHE A 50 6.46 3.25 -1.25
CA PHE A 50 5.56 4.38 -1.08
C PHE A 50 5.01 4.91 -2.41
N LEU A 51 5.86 5.05 -3.42
CA LEU A 51 5.44 5.46 -4.76
C LEU A 51 4.49 4.45 -5.39
N ASN A 52 4.81 3.15 -5.29
CA ASN A 52 3.94 2.10 -5.77
C ASN A 52 2.57 2.16 -5.06
N PHE A 53 2.56 2.26 -3.72
CA PHE A 53 1.35 2.45 -2.94
C PHE A 53 0.54 3.67 -3.38
N ARG A 54 1.18 4.84 -3.57
CA ARG A 54 0.47 6.08 -3.94
C ARG A 54 -0.22 5.98 -5.29
N THR A 55 0.40 5.31 -6.26
CA THR A 55 -0.25 5.06 -7.57
C THR A 55 -1.38 4.04 -7.46
N THR A 56 -1.18 2.97 -6.69
CA THR A 56 -2.18 1.92 -6.46
C THR A 56 -3.37 2.43 -5.65
N LYS A 57 -3.16 3.36 -4.72
CA LYS A 57 -4.21 4.09 -3.99
C LYS A 57 -5.18 4.76 -4.96
N LYS A 58 -4.66 5.57 -5.88
CA LYS A 58 -5.48 6.32 -6.83
C LYS A 58 -6.34 5.37 -7.67
N GLU A 59 -5.70 4.35 -8.23
CA GLU A 59 -6.41 3.33 -9.03
C GLU A 59 -7.39 2.50 -8.21
N GLY A 60 -7.09 2.22 -6.94
CA GLY A 60 -7.99 1.51 -6.03
C GLY A 60 -9.25 2.32 -5.72
N ILE A 61 -9.11 3.63 -5.48
CA ILE A 61 -10.26 4.53 -5.29
C ILE A 61 -11.11 4.57 -6.56
N ASP A 62 -10.48 4.76 -7.73
CA ASP A 62 -11.18 4.79 -9.02
C ASP A 62 -11.89 3.45 -9.30
N PHE A 63 -11.24 2.33 -8.99
CA PHE A 63 -11.82 1.00 -9.12
C PHE A 63 -13.05 0.83 -8.21
N VAL A 64 -12.95 1.18 -6.92
CA VAL A 64 -14.08 1.07 -5.98
C VAL A 64 -15.29 1.87 -6.46
N LYS A 65 -15.07 3.11 -6.93
CA LYS A 65 -16.15 3.95 -7.47
C LYS A 65 -16.82 3.32 -8.69
N LYS A 66 -16.03 2.85 -9.67
CA LYS A 66 -16.56 2.14 -10.84
C LYS A 66 -17.33 0.88 -10.47
N ILE A 67 -16.84 0.11 -9.50
CA ILE A 67 -17.54 -1.10 -9.05
C ILE A 67 -18.89 -0.76 -8.42
N GLN A 68 -18.98 0.31 -7.63
CA GLN A 68 -20.25 0.78 -7.07
C GLN A 68 -21.24 1.17 -8.19
N GLU A 69 -20.78 1.87 -9.24
CA GLU A 69 -21.60 2.23 -10.41
C GLU A 69 -22.09 0.99 -11.20
N ILE A 70 -21.22 -0.02 -11.38
CA ILE A 70 -21.57 -1.26 -12.06
C ILE A 70 -22.60 -2.06 -11.28
N PHE A 71 -22.49 -2.11 -9.95
CA PHE A 71 -23.48 -2.76 -9.10
C PHE A 71 -24.83 -2.04 -9.13
N ALA A 72 -24.84 -0.70 -9.22
CA ALA A 72 -26.07 0.07 -9.38
C ALA A 72 -26.75 -0.13 -10.76
N SER A 73 -26.02 -0.60 -11.77
CA SER A 73 -26.52 -0.78 -13.14
C SER A 73 -26.73 -2.26 -13.56
N ASP A 74 -26.51 -3.22 -12.66
CA ASP A 74 -26.62 -4.69 -12.87
C ASP A 74 -25.80 -5.24 -14.07
N GLN A 75 -24.73 -4.55 -14.46
CA GLN A 75 -23.91 -4.91 -15.62
C GLN A 75 -22.76 -5.86 -15.25
N LYS A 76 -23.08 -7.11 -14.85
CA LYS A 76 -22.10 -8.12 -14.40
C LYS A 76 -20.94 -8.40 -15.38
N ASN A 77 -21.15 -8.24 -16.68
CA ASN A 77 -20.08 -8.43 -17.68
C ASN A 77 -19.00 -7.33 -17.62
N LEU A 78 -19.36 -6.09 -17.26
CA LEU A 78 -18.38 -5.01 -17.09
C LEU A 78 -17.55 -5.17 -15.82
N TYR A 79 -18.12 -5.76 -14.76
CA TYR A 79 -17.40 -6.04 -13.52
C TYR A 79 -16.15 -6.89 -13.78
N ASN A 80 -16.31 -8.01 -14.49
CA ASN A 80 -15.21 -8.91 -14.80
C ASN A 80 -14.12 -8.22 -15.63
N LYS A 81 -14.52 -7.43 -16.64
CA LYS A 81 -13.59 -6.67 -17.48
C LYS A 81 -12.76 -5.68 -16.65
N GLU A 82 -13.41 -4.84 -15.85
CA GLU A 82 -12.71 -3.86 -15.01
C GLU A 82 -11.79 -4.52 -13.98
N ARG A 83 -12.22 -5.65 -13.38
CA ARG A 83 -11.38 -6.44 -12.46
C ARG A 83 -10.11 -6.95 -13.14
N HIS A 84 -10.21 -7.52 -14.35
CA HIS A 84 -9.03 -8.01 -15.08
C HIS A 84 -8.08 -6.88 -15.46
N VAL A 85 -8.60 -5.72 -15.89
CA VAL A 85 -7.80 -4.53 -16.19
C VAL A 85 -7.06 -4.04 -14.94
N TYR A 86 -7.73 -4.01 -13.79
CA TYR A 86 -7.12 -3.60 -12.52
C TYR A 86 -5.98 -4.55 -12.12
N ILE A 87 -6.22 -5.87 -12.19
CA ILE A 87 -5.20 -6.88 -11.88
C ILE A 87 -3.99 -6.76 -12.82
N ALA A 88 -4.22 -6.61 -14.13
CA ALA A 88 -3.14 -6.46 -15.11
C ALA A 88 -2.25 -5.23 -14.82
N LYS A 89 -2.87 -4.10 -14.43
CA LYS A 89 -2.13 -2.89 -14.03
C LYS A 89 -1.25 -3.13 -12.80
N ILE A 90 -1.75 -3.85 -11.79
CA ILE A 90 -0.96 -4.19 -10.60
C ILE A 90 0.25 -5.04 -10.99
N TYR A 91 0.06 -6.09 -11.79
CA TYR A 91 1.18 -6.93 -12.23
C TYR A 91 2.23 -6.15 -13.03
N LEU A 92 1.80 -5.26 -13.92
CA LEU A 92 2.72 -4.42 -14.69
C LEU A 92 3.54 -3.49 -13.77
N LYS A 93 2.92 -2.95 -12.71
CA LYS A 93 3.63 -2.13 -11.71
C LYS A 93 4.61 -2.94 -10.89
N LEU A 94 4.26 -4.15 -10.49
CA LEU A 94 5.16 -5.05 -9.77
C LEU A 94 6.35 -5.42 -10.65
N LEU A 95 6.13 -5.70 -11.94
CA LEU A 95 7.19 -5.93 -12.90
C LEU A 95 8.11 -4.71 -13.04
N ALA A 96 7.56 -3.51 -13.25
CA ALA A 96 8.34 -2.28 -13.32
C ALA A 96 9.15 -2.04 -12.03
N THR A 97 8.54 -2.29 -10.88
CA THR A 97 9.23 -2.20 -9.58
C THR A 97 10.37 -3.21 -9.50
N ALA A 98 10.17 -4.46 -9.91
CA ALA A 98 11.20 -5.49 -9.91
C ALA A 98 12.38 -5.13 -10.83
N ILE A 99 12.12 -4.53 -12.00
CA ILE A 99 13.17 -4.02 -12.90
C ILE A 99 13.99 -2.93 -12.21
N VAL A 100 13.34 -1.98 -11.54
CA VAL A 100 14.04 -0.92 -10.80
C VAL A 100 14.84 -1.50 -9.64
N VAL A 101 14.26 -2.41 -8.86
CA VAL A 101 14.95 -3.11 -7.76
C VAL A 101 16.20 -3.83 -8.28
N TYR A 102 16.08 -4.56 -9.39
CA TYR A 102 17.21 -5.22 -10.04
C TYR A 102 18.29 -4.23 -10.44
N PHE A 103 17.91 -3.10 -11.05
CA PHE A 103 18.86 -2.06 -11.45
C PHE A 103 19.62 -1.48 -10.24
N LEU A 104 18.91 -1.17 -9.14
CA LEU A 104 19.51 -0.65 -7.91
C LEU A 104 20.52 -1.64 -7.30
N ILE A 105 20.19 -2.93 -7.29
CA ILE A 105 21.09 -3.96 -6.76
C ILE A 105 22.30 -4.15 -7.68
N ALA A 106 22.06 -4.36 -8.97
CA ALA A 106 23.12 -4.75 -9.92
C ALA A 106 24.07 -3.61 -10.30
N HIS A 107 23.59 -2.36 -10.35
CA HIS A 107 24.39 -1.23 -10.85
C HIS A 107 24.76 -0.21 -9.77
N LEU A 108 23.93 -0.05 -8.72
CA LEU A 108 24.19 0.94 -7.66
C LEU A 108 24.66 0.30 -6.36
N GLY A 109 24.84 -1.02 -6.33
CA GLY A 109 25.33 -1.74 -5.14
C GLY A 109 24.36 -1.68 -3.96
N ALA A 110 23.05 -1.48 -4.22
CA ALA A 110 22.06 -1.43 -3.14
C ALA A 110 21.97 -2.80 -2.44
N HIS A 111 21.94 -2.79 -1.12
CA HIS A 111 21.84 -4.00 -0.31
C HIS A 111 20.42 -4.59 -0.43
N PRO A 112 20.26 -5.79 -1.01
CA PRO A 112 18.95 -6.33 -1.40
C PRO A 112 18.02 -6.52 -0.20
N VAL A 113 18.55 -6.98 0.94
CA VAL A 113 17.76 -7.21 2.16
C VAL A 113 17.10 -5.91 2.66
N PHE A 114 17.87 -4.82 2.79
CA PHE A 114 17.33 -3.54 3.25
C PHE A 114 16.32 -2.96 2.27
N LEU A 115 16.59 -3.07 0.98
CA LEU A 115 15.68 -2.60 -0.06
C LEU A 115 14.34 -3.36 -0.05
N ILE A 116 14.38 -4.68 -0.06
CA ILE A 116 13.18 -5.53 -0.03
C ILE A 116 12.43 -5.37 1.30
N SER A 117 13.14 -5.27 2.42
CA SER A 117 12.52 -5.10 3.74
C SER A 117 11.75 -3.78 3.86
N ALA A 118 12.30 -2.68 3.35
CA ALA A 118 11.61 -1.39 3.33
C ALA A 118 10.40 -1.38 2.40
N PHE A 119 10.51 -2.03 1.23
CA PHE A 119 9.38 -2.23 0.34
C PHE A 119 8.28 -3.06 1.01
N GLY A 120 8.65 -4.17 1.65
CA GLY A 120 7.75 -5.02 2.41
C GLY A 120 7.09 -4.30 3.59
N LEU A 121 7.82 -3.42 4.28
CA LEU A 121 7.30 -2.63 5.40
C LEU A 121 6.10 -1.78 4.97
N VAL A 122 6.12 -1.19 3.78
CA VAL A 122 5.01 -0.38 3.26
C VAL A 122 3.72 -1.21 3.16
N TYR A 123 3.79 -2.40 2.55
CA TYR A 123 2.63 -3.26 2.37
C TYR A 123 2.20 -3.94 3.66
N LEU A 124 3.15 -4.31 4.52
CA LEU A 124 2.85 -4.83 5.86
C LEU A 124 2.10 -3.78 6.68
N SER A 125 2.55 -2.52 6.64
CA SER A 125 1.90 -1.41 7.33
C SER A 125 0.47 -1.21 6.83
N LEU A 126 0.25 -1.27 5.51
CA LEU A 126 -1.09 -1.20 4.92
C LEU A 126 -1.99 -2.35 5.38
N THR A 127 -1.48 -3.59 5.37
CA THR A 127 -2.22 -4.78 5.81
C THR A 127 -2.61 -4.69 7.28
N VAL A 128 -1.66 -4.35 8.15
CA VAL A 128 -1.90 -4.19 9.59
C VAL A 128 -2.91 -3.08 9.86
N TYR A 129 -2.76 -1.93 9.20
CA TYR A 129 -3.70 -0.82 9.33
C TYR A 129 -5.12 -1.20 8.90
N SER A 130 -5.24 -1.89 7.77
CA SER A 130 -6.52 -2.39 7.24
C SER A 130 -7.17 -3.37 8.22
N PHE A 131 -6.39 -4.31 8.77
CA PHE A 131 -6.87 -5.29 9.73
C PHE A 131 -7.35 -4.65 11.04
N ILE A 132 -6.59 -3.68 11.57
CA ILE A 132 -6.99 -2.93 12.77
C ILE A 132 -8.31 -2.20 12.54
N LYS A 133 -8.45 -1.48 11.41
CA LYS A 133 -9.70 -0.78 11.09
C LYS A 133 -10.88 -1.73 10.93
N PHE A 134 -10.67 -2.88 10.29
CA PHE A 134 -11.69 -3.93 10.18
C PHE A 134 -12.12 -4.46 11.55
N PHE A 135 -11.19 -4.77 12.44
CA PHE A 135 -11.52 -5.25 13.78
C PHE A 135 -12.27 -4.20 14.62
N LEU A 136 -11.86 -2.93 14.54
CA LEU A 136 -12.54 -1.82 15.21
C LEU A 136 -13.97 -1.62 14.68
N PHE A 137 -14.17 -1.80 13.37
CA PHE A 137 -15.49 -1.78 12.75
C PHE A 137 -16.38 -2.89 13.32
N MET A 138 -15.91 -4.15 13.31
CA MET A 138 -16.64 -5.30 13.87
C MET A 138 -17.02 -5.10 15.34
N LYS A 139 -16.11 -4.53 16.15
CA LYS A 139 -16.37 -4.25 17.57
C LYS A 139 -17.47 -3.20 17.76
N LYS A 140 -17.54 -2.21 16.87
CA LYS A 140 -18.55 -1.14 16.93
C LYS A 140 -19.95 -1.68 16.60
N GLU A 141 -20.09 -2.46 15.54
CA GLU A 141 -21.38 -3.08 15.19
C GLU A 141 -21.91 -3.97 16.31
N LYS A 142 -21.05 -4.80 16.91
CA LYS A 142 -21.45 -5.65 18.04
C LYS A 142 -21.98 -4.85 19.23
N LYS A 143 -21.44 -3.65 19.47
CA LYS A 143 -21.89 -2.77 20.56
C LYS A 143 -23.25 -2.14 20.24
N GLU A 144 -23.49 -1.72 19.01
CA GLU A 144 -24.77 -1.15 18.56
C GLU A 144 -25.91 -2.18 18.56
N ILE A 145 -25.62 -3.48 18.35
CA ILE A 145 -26.63 -4.56 18.42
C ILE A 145 -27.02 -4.91 19.86
N LEU A 146 -26.13 -4.64 20.83
CA LEU A 146 -26.30 -4.99 22.25
C LEU A 146 -26.85 -3.84 23.12
N THR A 147 -27.15 -2.67 22.52
CA THR A 147 -27.71 -1.49 23.21
C THR A 147 -29.11 -1.22 22.69
#